data_AF-A0A378QCY2-F1
#
_entry.id   AF-A0A378QCY2-F1
#
_cell.length_a   1.000
_cell.length_b   1.000
_cell.length_c   1.000
_cell.angle_alpha   90.00
_cell.angle_beta   90.00
_cell.angle_gamma   90.00
#
_symmetry.space_group_name_H-M   'P 1'
#
loop_
_entity.id
_entity.type
_entity.pdbx_description
1 polymer ?
#
loop_
_entity_poly.entity_id
_entity_poly.type
_entity_poly.pdbx_seq_one_letter_code
_entity_poly.pdbx_strand_id
1 'polypeptide(L)'
;MSNDLIAMDNSIVTSAYNLSVNEQRLIYCALKQMPKYDPKNPDRESLDPKTPFYITRDDFIELGANSDNVAKEIRQATRELMKKSLFVQTTEGIREFHWLSEVLRYDRNAEQKLREKYPNPSDYKKYINALKMYNLIDVLPTHKADDNIVARVVFHEKVIPLLSDLKASFTQFLLSDVTEFSSIYSYRIYQLFMQYLNKETGKGWTQLDFYDLRFMLMLLDKYPLTADFKKRVIDPAIKEINEKSPLKAKYELIKKGRKFVAVKFTFELKEKTKKTKENESRDPNTVDMLSPIKMTDKQRQTFASKLAELRELGDYAPIGMSMKEYAKKIESDLLDPEKTEFYRPYLEKLGFKA
;
A
#
# COMPACT_ATOMS: atom_id res chain seq x y z
N MET A 1 -12.36 -0.84 6.51
CA MET A 1 -11.49 -1.74 5.72
C MET A 1 -10.35 -0.88 5.19
N SER A 2 -9.10 -1.26 5.46
CA SER A 2 -7.93 -0.49 5.02
C SER A 2 -7.97 -0.28 3.49
N ASN A 3 -7.69 0.94 3.05
CA ASN A 3 -7.84 1.31 1.64
C ASN A 3 -6.80 0.62 0.73
N ASP A 4 -5.87 -0.12 1.33
CA ASP A 4 -4.65 -0.64 0.71
C ASP A 4 -4.81 -2.03 0.06
N LEU A 5 -5.95 -2.69 0.23
CA LEU A 5 -6.20 -3.97 -0.45
C LEU A 5 -6.40 -3.73 -1.94
N ILE A 6 -5.49 -4.28 -2.74
CA ILE A 6 -5.54 -4.28 -4.19
C ILE A 6 -6.04 -5.64 -4.66
N ALA A 7 -6.84 -5.63 -5.73
CA ALA A 7 -7.32 -6.83 -6.40
C ALA A 7 -7.16 -6.67 -7.91
N MET A 8 -6.72 -7.73 -8.58
CA MET A 8 -6.53 -7.80 -10.03
C MET A 8 -6.97 -9.16 -10.55
N ASP A 9 -7.43 -9.23 -11.78
CA ASP A 9 -7.76 -10.50 -12.43
C ASP A 9 -6.51 -11.38 -12.59
N ASN A 10 -6.69 -12.70 -12.43
CA ASN A 10 -5.59 -13.66 -12.54
C ASN A 10 -4.94 -13.67 -13.93
N SER A 11 -5.67 -13.34 -14.99
CA SER A 11 -5.11 -13.24 -16.35
C SER A 11 -4.11 -12.08 -16.48
N ILE A 12 -4.28 -10.98 -15.74
CA ILE A 12 -3.27 -9.90 -15.71
C ILE A 12 -2.00 -10.42 -15.05
N VAL A 13 -2.11 -11.16 -13.95
CA VAL A 13 -0.93 -11.65 -13.22
C VAL A 13 -0.03 -12.50 -14.14
N THR A 14 -0.61 -13.36 -14.97
CA THR A 14 0.14 -14.22 -15.90
C THR A 14 0.39 -13.63 -17.30
N SER A 15 -0.30 -12.54 -17.67
CA SER A 15 -0.10 -11.86 -18.96
C SER A 15 1.34 -11.35 -19.14
N ALA A 16 1.82 -11.13 -20.37
CA ALA A 16 3.15 -10.58 -20.58
C ALA A 16 3.11 -9.04 -20.56
N TYR A 17 3.87 -8.44 -19.65
CA TYR A 17 4.16 -7.00 -19.64
C TYR A 17 5.34 -6.68 -18.72
N ASN A 18 5.91 -5.48 -18.88
CA ASN A 18 6.98 -4.96 -18.04
C ASN A 18 6.73 -3.49 -17.69
N LEU A 19 6.44 -3.24 -16.42
CA LEU A 19 6.18 -1.90 -15.87
C LEU A 19 7.26 -1.54 -14.84
N SER A 20 7.84 -0.35 -15.01
CA SER A 20 8.68 0.28 -14.01
C SER A 20 7.90 0.51 -12.71
N VAL A 21 8.63 0.72 -11.61
CA VAL A 21 8.04 0.95 -10.29
C VAL A 21 7.01 2.10 -10.34
N ASN A 22 7.34 3.22 -10.98
CA ASN A 22 6.43 4.37 -11.06
C ASN A 22 5.22 4.13 -11.98
N GLU A 23 5.34 3.30 -13.02
CA GLU A 23 4.18 2.90 -13.83
C GLU A 23 3.26 1.96 -13.05
N GLN A 24 3.81 1.08 -12.20
CA GLN A 24 2.99 0.24 -11.31
C GLN A 24 2.28 1.08 -10.25
N ARG A 25 2.98 2.04 -9.64
CA ARG A 25 2.38 3.01 -8.70
C ARG A 25 1.19 3.73 -9.33
N LEU A 26 1.31 4.14 -10.59
CA LEU A 26 0.21 4.76 -11.33
C LEU A 26 -1.04 3.86 -11.38
N ILE A 27 -0.85 2.57 -11.67
CA ILE A 27 -1.95 1.59 -11.71
C ILE A 27 -2.53 1.40 -10.31
N TYR A 28 -1.70 1.29 -9.28
CA TYR A 28 -2.16 1.13 -7.90
C TYR A 28 -2.95 2.36 -7.40
N CYS A 29 -2.53 3.58 -7.74
CA CYS A 29 -3.30 4.80 -7.43
C CYS A 29 -4.70 4.75 -8.05
N ALA A 30 -4.83 4.25 -9.28
CA ALA A 30 -6.13 4.11 -9.91
C ALA A 30 -6.96 2.97 -9.29
N LEU A 31 -6.34 1.83 -8.97
CA LEU A 31 -7.01 0.71 -8.31
C LEU A 31 -7.55 1.08 -6.92
N LYS A 32 -6.85 1.96 -6.19
CA LYS A 32 -7.33 2.51 -4.90
C LYS A 32 -8.63 3.31 -5.05
N GLN A 33 -8.86 3.92 -6.22
CA GLN A 33 -10.08 4.68 -6.55
C GLN A 33 -11.20 3.80 -7.11
N MET A 34 -10.87 2.60 -7.61
CA MET A 34 -11.88 1.70 -8.17
C MET A 34 -12.80 1.17 -7.06
N PRO A 35 -14.11 1.03 -7.35
CA PRO A 35 -15.03 0.41 -6.40
C PRO A 35 -14.59 -1.02 -6.10
N LYS A 36 -14.47 -1.36 -4.81
CA LYS A 36 -14.19 -2.73 -4.38
C LYS A 36 -15.44 -3.59 -4.56
N TYR A 37 -15.24 -4.88 -4.83
CA TYR A 37 -16.31 -5.87 -4.89
C TYR A 37 -17.13 -5.84 -3.60
N ASP A 38 -18.45 -5.74 -3.73
CA ASP A 38 -19.37 -5.86 -2.61
C ASP A 38 -20.15 -7.19 -2.75
N PRO A 39 -19.88 -8.20 -1.91
CA PRO A 39 -20.61 -9.46 -1.92
C PRO A 39 -22.13 -9.30 -1.74
N LYS A 40 -22.58 -8.19 -1.14
CA LYS A 40 -24.01 -7.89 -0.96
C LYS A 40 -24.68 -7.32 -2.21
N ASN A 41 -23.88 -6.89 -3.19
CA ASN A 41 -24.35 -6.38 -4.46
C ASN A 41 -23.53 -6.97 -5.62
N PRO A 42 -23.71 -8.27 -5.91
CA PRO A 42 -22.93 -9.00 -6.91
C PRO A 42 -23.23 -8.54 -8.35
N ASP A 43 -24.42 -7.99 -8.59
CA ASP A 43 -24.89 -7.52 -9.90
C ASP A 43 -24.60 -6.02 -10.14
N ARG A 44 -23.68 -5.43 -9.37
CA ARG A 44 -23.28 -4.04 -9.58
C ARG A 44 -22.81 -3.85 -11.02
N GLU A 45 -23.31 -2.81 -11.67
CA GLU A 45 -22.92 -2.46 -13.03
C GLU A 45 -21.39 -2.37 -13.17
N SER A 46 -20.89 -2.95 -14.26
CA SER A 46 -19.48 -2.87 -14.61
C SER A 46 -19.05 -1.41 -14.73
N LEU A 47 -17.84 -1.10 -14.29
CA LEU A 47 -17.30 0.25 -14.36
C LEU A 47 -17.30 0.76 -15.81
N ASP A 48 -17.78 1.98 -16.04
CA ASP A 48 -17.75 2.59 -17.37
C ASP A 48 -16.29 2.64 -17.85
N PRO A 49 -15.97 2.06 -19.02
CA PRO A 49 -14.63 2.12 -19.61
C PRO A 49 -14.05 3.52 -19.76
N LYS A 50 -14.91 4.55 -19.83
CA LYS A 50 -14.52 5.96 -19.94
C LYS A 50 -14.27 6.64 -18.60
N THR A 51 -14.41 5.91 -17.48
CA THR A 51 -14.21 6.45 -16.14
C THR A 51 -12.77 7.00 -15.99
N PRO A 52 -12.60 8.30 -15.68
CA PRO A 52 -11.29 8.87 -15.44
C PRO A 52 -10.81 8.60 -14.00
N PHE A 53 -9.51 8.36 -13.86
CA PHE A 53 -8.81 8.22 -12.59
C PHE A 53 -7.84 9.38 -12.38
N TYR A 54 -7.84 9.95 -11.19
CA TYR A 54 -7.03 11.14 -10.87
C TYR A 54 -5.80 10.73 -10.06
N ILE A 55 -4.63 11.16 -10.50
CA ILE A 55 -3.36 10.81 -9.88
C ILE A 55 -2.82 12.03 -9.14
N THR A 56 -2.74 11.91 -7.82
CA THR A 56 -2.23 12.97 -6.93
C THR A 56 -0.77 12.75 -6.57
N ARG A 57 -0.07 13.78 -6.09
CA ARG A 57 1.30 13.60 -5.57
C ARG A 57 1.29 12.81 -4.27
N ASP A 58 0.28 13.00 -3.42
CA ASP A 58 0.22 12.36 -2.10
C ASP A 58 0.06 10.85 -2.23
N ASP A 59 -0.80 10.38 -3.15
CA ASP A 59 -0.94 8.94 -3.41
C ASP A 59 0.39 8.32 -3.90
N PHE A 60 1.15 9.04 -4.72
CA PHE A 60 2.46 8.55 -5.16
C PHE A 60 3.50 8.53 -4.03
N ILE A 61 3.49 9.53 -3.14
CA ILE A 61 4.38 9.60 -1.99
C ILE A 61 4.05 8.49 -0.98
N GLU A 62 2.76 8.22 -0.75
CA GLU A 62 2.28 7.10 0.07
C GLU A 62 2.80 5.74 -0.45
N LEU A 63 2.98 5.63 -1.77
CA LEU A 63 3.57 4.48 -2.45
C LEU A 63 5.11 4.45 -2.46
N GLY A 64 5.76 5.36 -1.73
CA GLY A 64 7.21 5.44 -1.59
C GLY A 64 7.93 6.18 -2.71
N ALA A 65 7.26 7.06 -3.47
CA ALA A 65 7.92 7.97 -4.40
C ALA A 65 8.61 9.12 -3.66
N ASN A 66 9.69 9.65 -4.23
CA ASN A 66 10.40 10.79 -3.65
C ASN A 66 9.60 12.09 -3.88
N SER A 67 9.34 12.83 -2.79
CA SER A 67 8.58 14.08 -2.78
C SER A 67 9.11 15.16 -3.72
N ASP A 68 10.43 15.21 -3.93
CA ASP A 68 11.09 16.28 -4.67
C ASP A 68 10.75 16.22 -6.17
N ASN A 69 10.70 15.00 -6.72
CA ASN A 69 10.55 14.76 -8.15
C ASN A 69 9.22 14.10 -8.53
N VAL A 70 8.31 13.87 -7.58
CA VAL A 70 7.06 13.13 -7.77
C VAL A 70 6.24 13.58 -8.99
N ALA A 71 6.07 14.89 -9.20
CA ALA A 71 5.30 15.38 -10.36
C ALA A 71 5.99 15.09 -11.71
N LYS A 72 7.32 15.13 -11.75
CA LYS A 72 8.10 14.75 -12.95
C LYS A 72 7.99 13.24 -13.19
N GLU A 73 8.08 12.46 -12.13
CA GLU A 73 7.94 11.00 -12.17
C GLU A 73 6.55 10.56 -12.64
N ILE A 74 5.47 11.17 -12.15
CA ILE A 74 4.10 10.89 -12.61
C ILE A 74 3.97 11.22 -14.11
N ARG A 75 4.48 12.37 -14.56
CA ARG A 75 4.41 12.75 -15.98
C ARG A 75 5.21 11.81 -16.88
N GLN A 76 6.35 11.32 -16.41
CA GLN A 76 7.14 10.34 -17.13
C GLN A 76 6.45 8.97 -17.15
N ALA A 77 5.97 8.49 -16.01
CA ALA A 77 5.27 7.21 -15.89
C ALA A 77 4.01 7.17 -16.77
N THR A 78 3.19 8.22 -16.76
CA THR A 78 2.02 8.31 -17.65
C THR A 78 2.41 8.33 -19.14
N ARG A 79 3.55 8.94 -19.50
CA ARG A 79 4.02 8.98 -20.90
C ARG A 79 4.50 7.61 -21.37
N GLU A 80 5.24 6.90 -20.54
CA GLU A 80 5.74 5.57 -20.89
C GLU A 80 4.61 4.53 -20.84
N LEU A 81 3.71 4.60 -19.85
CA LEU A 81 2.57 3.68 -19.76
C LEU A 81 1.62 3.80 -20.96
N MET A 82 1.42 5.00 -21.50
CA MET A 82 0.65 5.21 -22.74
C MET A 82 1.20 4.44 -23.94
N LYS A 83 2.51 4.18 -23.98
CA LYS A 83 3.16 3.46 -25.09
C LYS A 83 3.17 1.95 -24.88
N LYS A 84 2.91 1.49 -23.66
CA LYS A 84 3.05 0.09 -23.28
C LYS A 84 1.77 -0.68 -23.53
N SER A 85 1.95 -1.87 -24.08
CA SER A 85 0.90 -2.87 -24.23
C SER A 85 1.02 -3.94 -23.16
N LEU A 86 -0.09 -4.65 -22.98
CA LEU A 86 -0.15 -5.90 -22.24
C LEU A 86 -0.64 -7.00 -23.18
N PHE A 87 -0.11 -8.20 -22.99
CA PHE A 87 -0.35 -9.34 -23.87
C PHE A 87 -1.04 -10.46 -23.08
N VAL A 88 -2.35 -10.62 -23.28
CA VAL A 88 -3.14 -11.68 -22.61
C VAL A 88 -3.24 -12.88 -23.53
N GLN A 89 -2.82 -14.03 -23.02
CA GLN A 89 -2.99 -15.29 -23.72
C GLN A 89 -4.45 -15.77 -23.59
N THR A 90 -5.06 -16.08 -24.73
CA THR A 90 -6.43 -16.60 -24.83
C THR A 90 -6.43 -17.87 -25.68
N THR A 91 -7.54 -18.60 -25.71
CA THR A 91 -7.72 -19.79 -26.55
C THR A 91 -7.60 -19.49 -28.06
N GLU A 92 -7.89 -18.26 -28.46
CA GLU A 92 -7.82 -17.80 -29.86
C GLU A 92 -6.44 -17.28 -30.27
N GLY A 93 -5.55 -17.04 -29.29
CA GLY A 93 -4.24 -16.44 -29.50
C GLY A 93 -3.89 -15.39 -28.47
N ILE A 94 -2.86 -14.58 -28.76
CA ILE A 94 -2.40 -13.51 -27.88
C ILE A 94 -3.12 -12.22 -28.26
N ARG A 95 -3.88 -11.65 -27.32
CA ARG A 95 -4.51 -10.35 -27.47
C ARG A 95 -3.57 -9.27 -26.93
N GLU A 96 -3.25 -8.30 -27.76
CA GLU A 96 -2.46 -7.12 -27.39
C GLU A 96 -3.37 -5.90 -27.28
N PHE A 97 -3.22 -5.14 -26.19
CA PHE A 97 -3.85 -3.83 -26.04
C PHE A 97 -3.03 -2.92 -25.13
N HIS A 98 -3.15 -1.61 -25.34
CA HIS A 98 -2.48 -0.61 -24.50
C HIS A 98 -3.07 -0.57 -23.09
N TRP A 99 -2.27 -0.16 -22.11
CA TRP A 99 -2.75 0.05 -20.74
C TRP A 99 -3.73 1.21 -20.64
N LEU A 100 -3.38 2.34 -21.24
CA LEU A 100 -4.13 3.58 -21.15
C LEU A 100 -4.71 3.95 -22.52
N SER A 101 -5.94 4.46 -22.52
CA SER A 101 -6.61 5.02 -23.70
C SER A 101 -6.41 6.52 -23.78
N GLU A 102 -6.41 7.21 -22.64
CA GLU A 102 -6.27 8.66 -22.56
C GLU A 102 -5.39 9.04 -21.36
N VAL A 103 -4.54 10.06 -21.55
CA VAL A 103 -3.87 10.75 -20.46
C VAL A 103 -4.01 12.25 -20.65
N LEU A 104 -4.51 12.89 -19.61
CA LEU A 104 -4.59 14.32 -19.47
C LEU A 104 -3.63 14.75 -18.35
N ARG A 105 -2.70 15.66 -18.64
CA ARG A 105 -1.67 16.10 -17.67
C ARG A 105 -1.93 17.55 -17.29
N TYR A 106 -1.84 17.83 -16.00
CA TYR A 106 -1.98 19.18 -15.46
C TYR A 106 -0.59 19.79 -15.25
N ASP A 107 -0.42 21.04 -15.70
CA ASP A 107 0.77 21.85 -15.41
C ASP A 107 0.36 22.99 -14.48
N ARG A 108 0.72 22.86 -13.19
CA ARG A 108 0.44 23.86 -12.15
C ARG A 108 1.01 25.25 -12.50
N ASN A 109 2.12 25.30 -13.24
CA ASN A 109 2.76 26.56 -13.63
C ASN A 109 2.24 27.09 -14.97
N ALA A 110 1.40 26.32 -15.68
CA ALA A 110 0.90 26.76 -16.97
C ALA A 110 -0.04 27.95 -16.85
N GLU A 111 -0.87 28.02 -15.81
CA GLU A 111 -1.76 29.18 -15.63
C GLU A 111 -0.95 30.48 -15.45
N GLN A 112 0.06 30.46 -14.57
CA GLN A 112 0.94 31.60 -14.38
C GLN A 112 1.69 31.97 -15.67
N LYS A 113 2.31 30.99 -16.34
CA LYS A 113 2.98 31.21 -17.64
C LYS A 113 2.04 31.76 -18.70
N LEU A 114 0.77 31.35 -18.69
CA LEU A 114 -0.24 31.82 -19.63
C LEU A 114 -0.70 33.25 -19.32
N ARG A 115 -0.85 33.59 -18.04
CA ARG A 115 -1.15 34.96 -17.60
C ARG A 115 0.00 35.93 -17.94
N GLU A 116 1.24 35.49 -17.78
CA GLU A 116 2.43 36.25 -18.20
C GLU A 116 2.51 36.41 -19.72
N LYS A 117 2.13 35.36 -20.48
CA LYS A 117 2.20 35.34 -21.95
C LYS A 117 1.05 36.08 -22.64
N TYR A 118 -0.13 36.15 -22.01
CA TYR A 118 -1.34 36.76 -22.57
C TYR A 118 -1.99 37.72 -21.56
N PRO A 119 -1.40 38.91 -21.32
CA PRO A 119 -1.92 39.87 -20.34
C PRO A 119 -3.19 40.63 -20.81
N ASN A 120 -3.51 40.63 -22.12
CA ASN A 120 -4.55 41.48 -22.70
C ASN A 120 -5.85 40.74 -23.10
N PRO A 121 -7.04 41.37 -23.00
CA PRO A 121 -8.34 40.75 -23.28
C PRO A 121 -8.60 40.34 -24.75
N SER A 122 -7.90 40.91 -25.73
CA SER A 122 -8.10 40.56 -27.16
C SER A 122 -7.60 39.16 -27.55
N ASP A 123 -6.75 38.53 -26.73
CA ASP A 123 -6.26 37.17 -26.94
C ASP A 123 -7.07 36.11 -26.18
N TYR A 124 -8.26 36.44 -25.68
CA TYR A 124 -9.09 35.55 -24.87
C TYR A 124 -9.31 34.17 -25.51
N LYS A 125 -9.52 34.09 -26.83
CA LYS A 125 -9.64 32.78 -27.53
C LYS A 125 -8.34 31.97 -27.52
N LYS A 126 -7.18 32.62 -27.64
CA LYS A 126 -5.87 31.96 -27.54
C LYS A 126 -5.56 31.56 -26.10
N TYR A 127 -5.92 32.39 -25.13
CA TYR A 127 -5.84 32.09 -23.70
C TYR A 127 -6.70 30.89 -23.32
N ILE A 128 -7.97 30.85 -23.72
CA ILE A 128 -8.88 29.72 -23.49
C ILE A 128 -8.37 28.45 -24.18
N ASN A 129 -7.90 28.52 -25.44
CA ASN A 129 -7.32 27.36 -26.11
C ASN A 129 -6.05 26.86 -25.42
N ALA A 130 -5.25 27.77 -24.87
CA ALA A 130 -4.05 27.39 -24.12
C ALA A 130 -4.40 26.80 -22.75
N LEU A 131 -5.40 27.33 -22.05
CA LEU A 131 -5.95 26.71 -20.84
C LEU A 131 -6.48 25.29 -21.13
N LYS A 132 -7.13 25.07 -22.29
CA LYS A 132 -7.52 23.73 -22.73
C LYS A 132 -6.31 22.84 -23.01
N MET A 133 -5.26 23.36 -23.65
CA MET A 133 -4.04 22.63 -23.95
C MET A 133 -3.31 22.14 -22.68
N TYR A 134 -3.36 22.92 -21.60
CA TYR A 134 -2.83 22.53 -20.28
C TYR A 134 -3.90 21.93 -19.35
N ASN A 135 -5.11 21.71 -19.87
CA ASN A 135 -6.23 21.09 -19.21
C ASN A 135 -6.69 21.77 -17.91
N LEU A 136 -6.49 23.08 -17.83
CA LEU A 136 -6.86 23.92 -16.68
C LEU A 136 -8.36 24.26 -16.65
N ILE A 137 -9.12 23.88 -17.69
CA ILE A 137 -10.57 24.12 -17.80
C ILE A 137 -11.40 22.96 -17.26
N ASP A 138 -10.89 21.73 -17.30
CA ASP A 138 -11.60 20.53 -16.80
C ASP A 138 -11.59 20.42 -15.26
N VAL A 139 -11.16 21.48 -14.57
CA VAL A 139 -11.04 21.59 -13.10
C VAL A 139 -12.29 22.25 -12.47
N LEU A 140 -13.39 22.41 -13.21
CA LEU A 140 -14.63 23.04 -12.72
C LEU A 140 -15.86 22.16 -13.04
N PRO A 141 -16.85 21.93 -12.14
CA PRO A 141 -16.92 22.05 -10.68
C PRO A 141 -17.58 20.80 -10.02
N THR A 142 -17.26 19.56 -10.43
CA THR A 142 -17.89 18.35 -9.85
C THR A 142 -16.99 17.54 -8.91
N HIS A 143 -15.69 17.80 -8.87
CA HIS A 143 -14.80 17.21 -7.87
C HIS A 143 -13.86 18.30 -7.36
N LYS A 144 -13.65 18.34 -6.03
CA LYS A 144 -12.78 19.33 -5.36
C LYS A 144 -11.50 19.50 -6.16
N ALA A 145 -11.23 20.73 -6.60
CA ALA A 145 -9.97 21.10 -7.24
C ALA A 145 -8.84 20.89 -6.22
N ASP A 146 -8.33 19.66 -6.18
CA ASP A 146 -7.17 19.33 -5.39
C ASP A 146 -5.95 19.75 -6.20
N ASP A 147 -5.30 20.81 -5.74
CA ASP A 147 -4.03 21.34 -6.24
C ASP A 147 -2.94 20.26 -6.38
N ASN A 148 -3.14 19.11 -5.74
CA ASN A 148 -2.27 17.98 -5.76
C ASN A 148 -2.39 17.06 -7.00
N ILE A 149 -3.44 17.21 -7.81
CA ILE A 149 -3.64 16.38 -9.00
C ILE A 149 -2.61 16.73 -10.08
N VAL A 150 -1.88 15.72 -10.56
CA VAL A 150 -0.84 15.88 -11.59
C VAL A 150 -1.30 15.34 -12.94
N ALA A 151 -2.10 14.28 -12.95
CA ALA A 151 -2.61 13.67 -14.17
C ALA A 151 -3.99 13.05 -13.96
N ARG A 152 -4.78 13.02 -15.02
CA ARG A 152 -5.98 12.20 -15.17
C ARG A 152 -5.70 11.13 -16.22
N VAL A 153 -6.02 9.89 -15.92
CA VAL A 153 -5.79 8.74 -16.81
C VAL A 153 -7.07 7.97 -17.03
N VAL A 154 -7.25 7.44 -18.23
CA VAL A 154 -8.35 6.52 -18.58
C VAL A 154 -7.70 5.24 -19.07
N PHE A 155 -8.10 4.10 -18.50
CA PHE A 155 -7.58 2.81 -18.97
C PHE A 155 -8.24 2.42 -20.28
N HIS A 156 -7.58 1.53 -21.02
CA HIS A 156 -8.19 0.95 -22.21
C HIS A 156 -9.41 0.09 -21.82
N GLU A 157 -10.45 0.09 -22.63
CA GLU A 157 -11.72 -0.60 -22.33
C GLU A 157 -11.57 -2.09 -22.04
N LYS A 158 -10.56 -2.73 -22.64
CA LYS A 158 -10.24 -4.16 -22.40
C LYS A 158 -9.49 -4.40 -21.08
N VAL A 159 -8.88 -3.37 -20.50
CA VAL A 159 -8.12 -3.44 -19.24
C VAL A 159 -9.06 -3.30 -18.05
N ILE A 160 -10.10 -2.45 -18.17
CA ILE A 160 -11.04 -2.15 -17.08
C ILE A 160 -11.64 -3.43 -16.46
N PRO A 161 -12.23 -4.38 -17.22
CA PRO A 161 -12.78 -5.60 -16.64
C PRO A 161 -11.76 -6.40 -15.84
N LEU A 162 -10.50 -6.39 -16.28
CA LEU A 162 -9.40 -7.11 -15.63
C LEU A 162 -8.92 -6.44 -14.33
N LEU A 163 -9.28 -5.17 -14.12
CA LEU A 163 -8.94 -4.38 -12.94
C LEU A 163 -10.13 -4.18 -11.98
N SER A 164 -11.37 -4.16 -12.49
CA SER A 164 -12.57 -3.78 -11.73
C SER A 164 -13.59 -4.90 -11.53
N ASP A 165 -13.69 -5.88 -12.43
CA ASP A 165 -14.72 -6.95 -12.35
C ASP A 165 -14.24 -8.09 -11.45
N LEU A 166 -14.18 -7.79 -10.16
CA LEU A 166 -13.61 -8.62 -9.09
C LEU A 166 -14.52 -9.79 -8.68
N LYS A 167 -14.91 -10.62 -9.65
CA LYS A 167 -15.57 -11.93 -9.42
C LYS A 167 -14.61 -12.92 -8.74
N ALA A 168 -15.08 -14.13 -8.42
CA ALA A 168 -14.38 -15.11 -7.56
C ALA A 168 -12.93 -15.53 -7.93
N SER A 169 -12.33 -15.07 -9.04
CA SER A 169 -11.00 -15.49 -9.53
C SER A 169 -10.00 -14.32 -9.66
N PHE A 170 -9.76 -13.61 -8.56
CA PHE A 170 -8.78 -12.53 -8.48
C PHE A 170 -7.56 -12.89 -7.64
N THR A 171 -6.48 -12.16 -7.88
CA THR A 171 -5.32 -12.08 -7.01
C THR A 171 -5.45 -10.84 -6.14
N GLN A 172 -5.29 -11.02 -4.82
CA GLN A 172 -5.36 -9.93 -3.84
C GLN A 172 -4.07 -9.85 -3.03
N PHE A 173 -3.63 -8.63 -2.78
CA PHE A 173 -2.50 -8.35 -1.90
C PHE A 173 -2.61 -6.94 -1.33
N LEU A 174 -1.88 -6.67 -0.24
CA LEU A 174 -1.83 -5.32 0.32
C LEU A 174 -0.77 -4.51 -0.42
N LEU A 175 -1.10 -3.27 -0.71
CA LEU A 175 -0.18 -2.34 -1.36
C LEU A 175 1.10 -2.15 -0.55
N SER A 176 1.00 -2.13 0.78
CA SER A 176 2.12 -2.10 1.72
C SER A 176 3.12 -3.26 1.56
N ASP A 177 2.69 -4.39 1.00
CA ASP A 177 3.56 -5.56 0.83
C ASP A 177 4.56 -5.40 -0.31
N VAL A 178 4.33 -4.41 -1.18
CA VAL A 178 5.11 -4.20 -2.41
C VAL A 178 5.73 -2.81 -2.51
N THR A 179 5.40 -1.85 -1.65
CA THR A 179 5.89 -0.45 -1.73
C THR A 179 7.42 -0.33 -1.71
N GLU A 180 8.11 -1.21 -0.99
CA GLU A 180 9.58 -1.19 -0.86
C GLU A 180 10.31 -1.92 -1.99
N PHE A 181 9.60 -2.59 -2.90
CA PHE A 181 10.23 -3.29 -4.01
C PHE A 181 10.82 -2.32 -5.04
N SER A 182 12.03 -2.65 -5.47
CA SER A 182 12.81 -1.91 -6.46
C SER A 182 12.92 -2.64 -7.80
N SER A 183 12.80 -3.97 -7.81
CA SER A 183 12.86 -4.78 -9.02
C SER A 183 11.48 -5.09 -9.57
N ILE A 184 11.31 -4.83 -10.87
CA ILE A 184 10.07 -5.15 -11.61
C ILE A 184 9.75 -6.65 -11.53
N TYR A 185 10.76 -7.50 -11.54
CA TYR A 185 10.58 -8.95 -11.44
C TYR A 185 10.06 -9.36 -10.06
N SER A 186 10.44 -8.64 -9.00
CA SER A 186 9.95 -8.90 -7.63
C SER A 186 8.43 -8.67 -7.55
N TYR A 187 7.95 -7.55 -8.09
CA TYR A 187 6.50 -7.28 -8.17
C TYR A 187 5.75 -8.39 -8.91
N ARG A 188 6.23 -8.77 -10.10
CA ARG A 188 5.55 -9.75 -10.96
C ARG A 188 5.55 -11.15 -10.33
N ILE A 189 6.67 -11.59 -9.77
CA ILE A 189 6.77 -12.89 -9.08
C ILE A 189 5.96 -12.89 -7.78
N TYR A 190 5.94 -11.78 -7.04
CA TYR A 190 5.10 -11.66 -5.85
C TYR A 190 3.60 -11.74 -6.18
N GLN A 191 3.13 -11.02 -7.22
CA GLN A 191 1.75 -11.11 -7.69
C GLN A 191 1.39 -12.56 -8.07
N LEU A 192 2.29 -13.25 -8.78
CA LEU A 192 2.13 -14.67 -9.09
C LEU A 192 2.04 -15.52 -7.81
N PHE A 193 2.81 -15.25 -6.77
CA PHE A 193 2.69 -15.99 -5.50
C PHE A 193 1.35 -15.74 -4.83
N MET A 194 0.89 -14.49 -4.82
CA MET A 194 -0.39 -14.14 -4.22
C MET A 194 -1.58 -14.78 -4.94
N GLN A 195 -1.47 -15.05 -6.24
CA GLN A 195 -2.47 -15.82 -6.99
C GLN A 195 -2.62 -17.25 -6.47
N TYR A 196 -1.50 -17.91 -6.15
CA TYR A 196 -1.44 -19.32 -5.73
C TYR A 196 -1.31 -19.49 -4.20
N LEU A 197 -1.43 -18.41 -3.43
CA LEU A 197 -1.39 -18.45 -1.97
C LEU A 197 -2.73 -18.94 -1.43
N ASN A 198 -2.72 -20.08 -0.74
CA ASN A 198 -3.89 -20.50 0.02
C ASN A 198 -3.98 -19.63 1.28
N LYS A 199 -5.01 -18.78 1.34
CA LYS A 199 -5.23 -17.80 2.42
C LYS A 199 -5.56 -18.44 3.78
N GLU A 200 -6.06 -19.68 3.80
CA GLU A 200 -6.40 -20.39 5.04
C GLU A 200 -5.16 -20.98 5.70
N THR A 201 -4.29 -21.62 4.90
CA THR A 201 -3.07 -22.25 5.39
C THR A 201 -1.88 -21.30 5.42
N GLY A 202 -1.96 -20.18 4.71
CA GLY A 202 -0.86 -19.24 4.50
C GLY A 202 0.28 -19.80 3.66
N LYS A 203 0.05 -20.87 2.90
CA LYS A 203 1.06 -21.58 2.10
C LYS A 203 0.65 -21.67 0.65
N GLY A 204 1.62 -21.74 -0.25
CA GLY A 204 1.37 -21.89 -1.68
C GLY A 204 2.58 -22.42 -2.42
N TRP A 205 2.33 -22.89 -3.63
CA TRP A 205 3.37 -23.29 -4.57
C TRP A 205 2.88 -23.08 -5.99
N THR A 206 3.81 -22.85 -6.90
CA THR A 206 3.51 -22.80 -8.33
C THR A 206 4.72 -23.27 -9.13
N GLN A 207 4.49 -23.79 -10.33
CA GLN A 207 5.54 -24.28 -11.21
C GLN A 207 5.29 -23.72 -12.61
N LEU A 208 6.30 -23.07 -13.18
CA LEU A 208 6.27 -22.58 -14.54
C LEU A 208 7.48 -23.08 -15.29
N ASP A 209 7.30 -23.41 -16.56
CA ASP A 209 8.44 -23.59 -17.43
C ASP A 209 9.17 -22.25 -17.66
N PHE A 210 10.40 -22.33 -18.16
CA PHE A 210 11.14 -21.10 -18.42
C PHE A 210 10.56 -20.27 -19.56
N TYR A 211 9.83 -20.87 -20.49
CA TYR A 211 9.20 -20.13 -21.57
C TYR A 211 8.10 -19.22 -21.02
N ASP A 212 7.18 -19.78 -20.23
CA ASP A 212 6.07 -19.06 -19.61
C ASP A 212 6.58 -17.98 -18.65
N LEU A 213 7.58 -18.29 -17.82
CA LEU A 213 8.16 -17.30 -16.91
C LEU A 213 8.85 -16.16 -17.68
N ARG A 214 9.55 -16.46 -18.78
CA ARG A 214 10.18 -15.44 -19.64
C ARG A 214 9.14 -14.62 -20.37
N PHE A 215 8.06 -15.25 -20.83
CA PHE A 215 6.95 -14.58 -21.49
C PHE A 215 6.29 -13.59 -20.52
N MET A 216 5.83 -14.05 -19.35
CA MET A 216 5.21 -13.23 -18.31
C MET A 216 6.07 -12.02 -17.91
N LEU A 217 7.39 -12.16 -17.87
CA LEU A 217 8.34 -11.10 -17.49
C LEU A 217 8.82 -10.23 -18.68
N MET A 218 8.31 -10.45 -19.90
CA MET A 218 8.78 -9.80 -21.15
C MET A 218 10.29 -9.94 -21.36
N LEU A 219 10.81 -11.13 -21.07
CA LEU A 219 12.22 -11.45 -21.19
C LEU A 219 12.54 -12.30 -22.41
N LEU A 220 11.60 -13.09 -22.95
CA LEU A 220 11.80 -13.94 -24.15
C LEU A 220 13.24 -14.48 -24.25
N ASP A 221 14.02 -14.03 -25.24
CA ASP A 221 15.39 -14.49 -25.52
C ASP A 221 16.48 -13.89 -24.61
N LYS A 222 16.15 -12.93 -23.76
CA LYS A 222 17.08 -12.26 -22.84
C LYS A 222 17.56 -13.21 -21.76
N TYR A 223 18.88 -13.26 -21.51
CA TYR A 223 19.53 -14.22 -20.61
C TYR A 223 19.34 -15.68 -21.09
N PRO A 224 19.83 -16.06 -22.27
CA PRO A 224 19.60 -17.40 -22.83
C PRO A 224 20.18 -18.51 -21.95
N LEU A 225 21.28 -18.24 -21.25
CA LEU A 225 21.84 -19.15 -20.26
C LEU A 225 20.99 -19.16 -18.99
N THR A 226 20.53 -20.34 -18.57
CA THR A 226 19.76 -20.51 -17.33
C THR A 226 20.50 -19.95 -16.10
N ALA A 227 21.84 -20.06 -16.07
CA ALA A 227 22.65 -19.51 -14.99
C ALA A 227 22.51 -17.98 -14.89
N ASP A 228 22.50 -17.26 -16.02
CA ASP A 228 22.32 -15.81 -16.04
C ASP A 228 20.89 -15.42 -15.69
N PHE A 229 19.91 -16.16 -16.21
CA PHE A 229 18.50 -15.93 -15.89
C PHE A 229 18.25 -16.10 -14.38
N LYS A 230 18.79 -17.16 -13.78
CA LYS A 230 18.78 -17.39 -12.34
C LYS A 230 19.42 -16.21 -11.59
N LYS A 231 20.67 -15.86 -11.92
CA LYS A 231 21.47 -14.85 -11.22
C LYS A 231 20.88 -13.43 -11.32
N ARG A 232 20.26 -13.09 -12.45
CA ARG A 232 19.82 -11.71 -12.75
C ARG A 232 18.33 -11.48 -12.53
N VAL A 233 17.51 -12.54 -12.47
CA VAL A 233 16.06 -12.43 -12.40
C VAL A 233 15.52 -13.14 -11.16
N ILE A 234 15.74 -14.46 -11.05
CA ILE A 234 15.13 -15.26 -9.99
C ILE A 234 15.77 -14.97 -8.63
N ASP A 235 17.11 -15.01 -8.53
CA ASP A 235 17.82 -14.80 -7.27
C ASP A 235 17.52 -13.40 -6.67
N PRO A 236 17.61 -12.29 -7.44
CA PRO A 236 17.31 -10.96 -6.89
C PRO A 236 15.85 -10.81 -6.48
N ALA A 237 14.91 -11.34 -7.27
CA ALA A 237 13.49 -11.23 -6.95
C ALA A 237 13.12 -12.01 -5.69
N ILE A 238 13.60 -13.25 -5.56
CA ILE A 238 13.33 -14.07 -4.37
C ILE A 238 14.00 -13.47 -3.13
N LYS A 239 15.21 -12.92 -3.27
CA LYS A 239 15.87 -12.20 -2.17
C LYS A 239 15.04 -11.01 -1.72
N GLU A 240 14.63 -10.15 -2.65
CA GLU A 240 13.87 -8.93 -2.32
C GLU A 240 12.48 -9.26 -1.72
N ILE A 241 11.77 -10.25 -2.25
CA ILE A 241 10.49 -10.73 -1.67
C ILE A 241 10.69 -11.23 -0.24
N ASN A 242 11.73 -12.02 0.02
CA ASN A 242 12.03 -12.52 1.36
C ASN A 242 12.45 -11.41 2.33
N GLU A 243 13.05 -10.33 1.87
CA GLU A 243 13.50 -9.22 2.73
C GLU A 243 12.36 -8.25 3.03
N LYS A 244 11.57 -7.89 2.02
CA LYS A 244 10.68 -6.72 2.06
C LYS A 244 9.18 -7.01 2.03
N SER A 245 8.79 -8.29 2.00
CA SER A 245 7.38 -8.69 1.98
C SER A 245 7.03 -9.60 3.16
N PRO A 246 5.74 -9.83 3.45
CA PRO A 246 5.32 -10.79 4.46
C PRO A 246 5.52 -12.26 4.04
N LEU A 247 5.97 -12.54 2.81
CA LEU A 247 6.22 -13.90 2.34
C LEU A 247 7.66 -14.35 2.60
N LYS A 248 7.78 -15.65 2.88
CA LYS A 248 9.02 -16.41 2.81
C LYS A 248 8.93 -17.35 1.61
N ALA A 249 9.83 -17.19 0.64
CA ALA A 249 9.81 -17.92 -0.62
C ALA A 249 11.13 -18.65 -0.88
N LYS A 250 11.03 -19.82 -1.52
CA LYS A 250 12.14 -20.63 -2.02
C LYS A 250 11.81 -21.09 -3.43
N TYR A 251 12.83 -21.58 -4.14
CA TYR A 251 12.62 -22.16 -5.46
C TYR A 251 13.56 -23.34 -5.72
N GLU A 252 13.11 -24.21 -6.61
CA GLU A 252 13.85 -25.37 -7.10
C GLU A 252 13.81 -25.38 -8.63
N LEU A 253 14.95 -25.67 -9.27
CA LEU A 253 15.01 -25.80 -10.72
C LEU A 253 14.76 -27.26 -11.13
N ILE A 254 13.84 -27.46 -12.07
CA ILE A 254 13.44 -28.77 -12.56
C ILE A 254 14.21 -29.10 -13.83
N LYS A 255 14.77 -30.31 -13.88
CA LYS A 255 15.53 -30.82 -15.03
C LYS A 255 14.68 -31.74 -15.90
N LYS A 256 14.92 -31.67 -17.20
CA LYS A 256 14.56 -32.70 -18.19
C LYS A 256 15.84 -33.16 -18.87
N GLY A 257 16.34 -34.34 -18.47
CA GLY A 257 17.68 -34.80 -18.83
C GLY A 257 18.77 -33.89 -18.26
N ARG A 258 19.65 -33.35 -19.12
CA ARG A 258 20.75 -32.46 -18.70
C ARG A 258 20.37 -30.99 -18.59
N LYS A 259 19.20 -30.59 -19.10
CA LYS A 259 18.77 -29.18 -19.16
C LYS A 259 17.75 -28.88 -18.07
N PHE A 260 17.88 -27.71 -17.46
CA PHE A 260 16.80 -27.14 -16.65
C PHE A 260 15.70 -26.62 -17.58
N VAL A 261 14.45 -26.95 -17.28
CA VAL A 261 13.29 -26.60 -18.12
C VAL A 261 12.25 -25.76 -17.40
N ALA A 262 12.20 -25.84 -16.07
CA ALA A 262 11.18 -25.17 -15.27
C ALA A 262 11.73 -24.76 -13.91
N VAL A 263 10.97 -23.90 -13.23
CA VAL A 263 11.19 -23.53 -11.83
C VAL A 263 9.92 -23.79 -11.03
N LYS A 264 10.10 -24.40 -9.87
CA LYS A 264 9.04 -24.56 -8.86
C LYS A 264 9.30 -23.60 -7.72
N PHE A 265 8.34 -22.74 -7.44
CA PHE A 265 8.34 -21.85 -6.30
C PHE A 265 7.52 -22.45 -5.17
N THR A 266 8.01 -22.30 -3.94
CA THR A 266 7.29 -22.62 -2.71
C THR A 266 7.36 -21.40 -1.81
N PHE A 267 6.22 -21.01 -1.24
CA PHE A 267 6.13 -19.80 -0.44
C PHE A 267 5.09 -19.92 0.67
N GLU A 268 5.33 -19.21 1.75
CA GLU A 268 4.49 -19.19 2.93
C GLU A 268 4.50 -17.81 3.58
N LEU A 269 3.40 -17.43 4.23
CA LEU A 269 3.37 -16.25 5.09
C LEU A 269 4.35 -16.45 6.24
N LYS A 270 5.22 -15.46 6.45
CA LYS A 270 6.06 -15.42 7.64
C LYS A 270 5.12 -15.45 8.85
N GLU A 271 5.47 -16.27 9.84
CA GLU A 271 4.84 -16.14 11.15
C GLU A 271 5.01 -14.67 11.55
N LYS A 272 3.89 -14.01 11.88
CA LYS A 272 3.97 -12.70 12.51
C LYS A 272 4.80 -12.94 13.76
N THR A 273 6.07 -12.52 13.74
CA THR A 273 6.74 -12.22 14.98
C THR A 273 5.77 -11.27 15.65
N LYS A 274 5.13 -11.72 16.73
CA LYS A 274 4.67 -10.76 17.72
C LYS A 274 5.92 -9.93 17.92
N LYS A 275 5.92 -8.68 17.46
CA LYS A 275 6.82 -7.69 18.01
C LYS A 275 6.42 -7.71 19.48
N THR A 276 7.04 -8.61 20.25
CA THR A 276 7.31 -8.37 21.64
C THR A 276 7.89 -6.98 21.54
N LYS A 277 7.12 -5.96 21.97
CA LYS A 277 7.73 -4.71 22.39
C LYS A 277 8.95 -5.19 23.15
N GLU A 278 10.14 -4.85 22.68
CA GLU A 278 11.32 -5.12 23.49
C GLU A 278 10.92 -4.63 24.87
N ASN A 279 10.85 -5.57 25.82
CA ASN A 279 10.86 -5.21 27.21
C ASN A 279 12.27 -4.63 27.38
N GLU A 280 12.47 -3.40 26.92
CA GLU A 280 13.34 -2.49 27.64
C GLU A 280 12.78 -2.54 29.05
N SER A 281 13.44 -3.29 29.92
CA SER A 281 13.17 -3.24 31.34
C SER A 281 13.45 -1.80 31.74
N ARG A 282 12.41 -0.97 31.70
CA ARG A 282 12.48 0.42 32.10
C ARG A 282 12.94 0.42 33.55
N ASP A 283 13.99 1.18 33.86
CA ASP A 283 14.47 1.29 35.24
C ASP A 283 13.32 1.87 36.09
N PRO A 284 12.78 1.13 37.08
CA PRO A 284 11.62 1.56 37.87
C PRO A 284 11.89 2.82 38.71
N ASN A 285 13.13 3.32 38.76
CA ASN A 285 13.49 4.58 39.41
C ASN A 285 13.53 5.78 38.45
N THR A 286 13.37 5.59 37.13
CA THR A 286 13.37 6.71 36.17
C THR A 286 11.98 7.33 36.07
N VAL A 287 11.90 8.66 36.16
CA VAL A 287 10.64 9.41 36.05
C VAL A 287 10.10 9.29 34.62
N ASP A 288 8.83 8.92 34.49
CA ASP A 288 8.17 8.85 33.19
C ASP A 288 7.84 10.27 32.69
N MET A 289 8.53 10.74 31.65
CA MET A 289 8.26 12.05 31.04
C MET A 289 6.98 12.08 30.21
N LEU A 290 6.39 10.92 29.90
CA LEU A 290 5.21 10.77 29.06
C LEU A 290 3.93 10.54 29.88
N SER A 291 4.03 10.38 31.20
CA SER A 291 2.87 10.21 32.07
C SER A 291 2.21 11.55 32.42
N PRO A 292 0.88 11.59 32.60
CA PRO A 292 0.15 12.82 32.96
C PRO A 292 0.62 13.45 34.28
N ILE A 293 1.13 12.61 35.19
CA ILE A 293 1.78 13.03 36.43
C ILE A 293 3.21 12.46 36.44
N LYS A 294 4.20 13.33 36.67
CA LYS A 294 5.62 12.96 36.73
C LYS A 294 5.93 12.26 38.05
N MET A 295 5.82 10.93 38.06
CA MET A 295 6.22 10.11 39.20
C MET A 295 6.95 8.86 38.72
N THR A 296 7.84 8.30 39.56
CA THR A 296 8.49 7.02 39.28
C THR A 296 7.52 5.85 39.47
N ASP A 297 7.81 4.69 38.89
CA ASP A 297 6.97 3.50 39.05
C ASP A 297 6.82 3.10 40.53
N LYS A 298 7.89 3.23 41.33
CA LYS A 298 7.85 3.01 42.78
C LYS A 298 6.97 4.02 43.51
N GLN A 299 7.04 5.30 43.14
CA GLN A 299 6.16 6.31 43.71
C GLN A 299 4.71 6.01 43.36
N ARG A 300 4.42 5.65 42.09
CA ARG A 300 3.08 5.28 41.64
C ARG A 300 2.51 4.11 42.43
N GLN A 301 3.28 3.05 42.66
CA GLN A 301 2.85 1.91 43.49
C GLN A 301 2.59 2.30 44.95
N THR A 302 3.45 3.16 45.51
CA THR A 302 3.30 3.64 46.89
C THR A 302 2.04 4.49 47.04
N PHE A 303 1.79 5.41 46.11
CA PHE A 303 0.60 6.25 46.13
C PHE A 303 -0.67 5.47 45.79
N ALA A 304 -0.63 4.53 44.84
CA ALA A 304 -1.77 3.68 44.53
C ALA A 304 -2.19 2.81 45.72
N SER A 305 -1.23 2.30 46.49
CA SER A 305 -1.51 1.56 47.73
C SER A 305 -2.14 2.46 48.79
N LYS A 306 -1.61 3.68 48.99
CA LYS A 306 -2.18 4.67 49.93
C LYS A 306 -3.56 5.15 49.51
N LEU A 307 -3.80 5.36 48.22
CA LEU A 307 -5.09 5.75 47.67
C LEU A 307 -6.14 4.64 47.85
N ALA A 308 -5.74 3.37 47.68
CA ALA A 308 -6.62 2.23 47.94
C ALA A 308 -7.08 2.15 49.40
N GLU A 309 -6.28 2.66 50.35
CA GLU A 309 -6.58 2.68 51.79
C GLU A 309 -7.38 3.92 52.24
N LEU A 310 -7.58 4.92 51.37
CA LEU A 310 -8.38 6.09 51.71
C LEU A 310 -9.86 5.74 51.82
N ARG A 311 -10.46 6.06 52.98
CA ARG A 311 -11.90 5.83 53.22
C ARG A 311 -12.80 6.53 52.19
N GLU A 312 -12.37 7.68 51.68
CA GLU A 312 -13.08 8.45 50.64
C GLU A 312 -13.13 7.73 49.28
N LEU A 313 -12.17 6.82 49.01
CA LEU A 313 -12.08 6.06 47.77
C LEU A 313 -12.60 4.61 47.92
N GLY A 314 -13.07 4.24 49.11
CA GLY A 314 -13.61 2.91 49.39
C GLY A 314 -14.91 2.62 48.64
N ASP A 315 -15.78 3.63 48.48
CA ASP A 315 -17.06 3.50 47.78
C ASP A 315 -16.90 3.29 46.26
N TYR A 316 -15.72 3.64 45.72
CA TYR A 316 -15.38 3.48 44.30
C TYR A 316 -14.66 2.15 44.02
N ALA A 317 -14.41 1.33 45.05
CA ALA A 317 -13.79 0.03 44.90
C ALA A 317 -14.77 -0.98 44.27
N PRO A 318 -14.37 -1.74 43.23
CA PRO A 318 -15.22 -2.79 42.68
C PRO A 318 -15.56 -3.86 43.72
N ILE A 319 -16.84 -4.25 43.78
CA ILE A 319 -17.33 -5.26 44.71
C ILE A 319 -16.61 -6.59 44.49
N GLY A 320 -16.05 -7.16 45.57
CA GLY A 320 -15.37 -8.46 45.55
C GLY A 320 -13.86 -8.41 45.25
N MET A 321 -13.28 -7.23 45.06
CA MET A 321 -11.84 -7.06 44.80
C MET A 321 -11.04 -6.93 46.10
N SER A 322 -9.88 -7.59 46.18
CA SER A 322 -8.98 -7.43 47.33
C SER A 322 -8.30 -6.05 47.32
N MET A 323 -7.86 -5.56 48.48
CA MET A 323 -7.15 -4.28 48.58
C MET A 323 -5.91 -4.21 47.66
N LYS A 324 -5.22 -5.34 47.47
CA LYS A 324 -4.05 -5.43 46.58
C LYS A 324 -4.43 -5.33 45.10
N GLU A 325 -5.56 -5.88 44.71
CA GLU A 325 -6.07 -5.79 43.33
C GLU A 325 -6.63 -4.40 43.04
N TYR A 326 -7.26 -3.75 44.03
CA TYR A 326 -7.72 -2.38 43.92
C TYR A 326 -6.54 -1.41 43.76
N ALA A 327 -5.47 -1.58 44.53
CA ALA A 327 -4.24 -0.79 44.36
C ALA A 327 -3.62 -0.94 42.96
N LYS A 328 -3.60 -2.15 42.39
CA LYS A 328 -3.13 -2.37 41.01
C LYS A 328 -4.01 -1.69 39.97
N LYS A 329 -5.32 -1.63 40.20
CA LYS A 329 -6.26 -0.93 39.34
C LYS A 329 -5.97 0.58 39.36
N ILE A 330 -5.82 1.17 40.55
CA ILE A 330 -5.45 2.58 40.71
C ILE A 330 -4.09 2.87 40.05
N GLU A 331 -3.12 1.97 40.17
CA GLU A 331 -1.82 2.12 39.49
C GLU A 331 -1.98 2.23 37.96
N SER A 332 -2.89 1.44 37.37
CA SER A 332 -3.21 1.53 35.94
C SER A 332 -3.99 2.78 35.58
N ASP A 333 -4.91 3.22 36.46
CA ASP A 333 -5.72 4.42 36.22
C ASP A 333 -4.89 5.71 36.28
N LEU A 334 -3.79 5.72 37.05
CA LEU A 334 -2.82 6.84 37.09
C LEU A 334 -1.96 6.99 35.82
N LEU A 335 -2.05 6.05 34.87
CA LEU A 335 -1.42 6.17 33.54
C LEU A 335 -2.38 6.76 32.49
N ASP A 336 -3.67 6.78 32.80
CA ASP A 336 -4.73 7.26 31.93
C ASP A 336 -4.98 8.76 32.19
N PRO A 337 -4.79 9.66 31.21
CA PRO A 337 -4.91 11.11 31.40
C PRO A 337 -6.25 11.55 32.01
N GLU A 338 -7.36 10.93 31.60
CA GLU A 338 -8.70 11.33 32.02
C GLU A 338 -8.98 10.90 33.46
N LYS A 339 -8.55 9.68 33.83
CA LYS A 339 -8.75 9.15 35.18
C LYS A 339 -7.77 9.72 36.19
N THR A 340 -6.59 10.12 35.74
CA THR A 340 -5.57 10.72 36.60
C THR A 340 -6.05 12.04 37.21
N GLU A 341 -6.88 12.81 36.48
CA GLU A 341 -7.46 14.06 36.99
C GLU A 341 -8.40 13.83 38.18
N PHE A 342 -9.11 12.70 38.21
CA PHE A 342 -9.96 12.30 39.34
C PHE A 342 -9.16 12.04 40.63
N TYR A 343 -7.97 11.45 40.52
CA TYR A 343 -7.13 11.11 41.67
C TYR A 343 -6.25 12.27 42.18
N ARG A 344 -6.07 13.32 41.38
CA ARG A 344 -5.24 14.50 41.69
C ARG A 344 -5.50 15.13 43.08
N PRO A 345 -6.75 15.44 43.50
CA PRO A 345 -6.98 16.05 44.82
C PRO A 345 -6.61 15.13 45.98
N TYR A 346 -6.73 13.81 45.81
CA TYR A 346 -6.36 12.82 46.82
C TYR A 346 -4.85 12.61 46.89
N LEU A 347 -4.16 12.68 45.75
CA LEU A 347 -2.68 12.66 45.69
C LEU A 347 -2.07 13.87 46.41
N GLU A 348 -2.64 15.07 46.21
CA GLU A 348 -2.20 16.29 46.89
C GLU A 348 -2.42 16.20 48.41
N LYS A 349 -3.56 15.66 48.86
CA LYS A 349 -3.82 15.37 50.29
C LYS A 349 -2.78 14.39 50.88
N LEU A 350 -2.32 13.42 50.09
CA LEU A 350 -1.29 12.45 50.49
C LEU A 350 0.14 13.00 50.37
N GLY A 351 0.30 14.28 50.07
CA GLY A 351 1.58 14.99 50.05
C GLY A 351 2.35 14.86 48.74
N PHE A 352 1.73 14.36 47.66
CA PHE A 352 2.34 14.37 46.34
C PHE A 352 2.31 15.79 45.77
N LYS A 353 3.49 16.38 45.51
CA LYS A 353 3.64 17.65 44.80
C LYS A 353 4.03 17.33 43.36
N ALA A 354 3.14 17.63 42.42
CA ALA A 354 3.32 17.42 40.99
C ALA A 354 4.36 18.36 40.37
#